data_AF-A0A9E1NKM0-F1
#
_entry.id   AF-A0A9E1NKM0-F1
#
_cell.length_a   1.000
_cell.length_b   1.000
_cell.length_c   1.000
_cell.angle_alpha   90.00
_cell.angle_beta   90.00
_cell.angle_gamma   90.00
#
_symmetry.space_group_name_H-M   'P 1'
#
loop_
_entity.id
_entity.type
_entity.pdbx_description
1 polymer ?
#
loop_
_entity_poly.entity_id
_entity_poly.type
_entity_poly.pdbx_seq_one_letter_code
_entity_poly.pdbx_strand_id
1 'polypeptide(L)'
;MKDNKVDKGMFAQVMYGLAEDFGGTVSDNGLLLRFDALKEYSIKQIRIAGTWLLKNRKVTFPAVPTTKEIIDVIEATAGKLDPKAAANLECDKVFKKLKEFGRAALPKFLDKNTAYLMTYRWTFEKLGMMDAEELKWFRKDFMEAYQDMEQSPVSLIGVAEKAGMLPAHDKLKQLGFKGKGIS
;
A
#
# COMPACT_ATOMS: atom_id res chain seq x y z
N MET A 1 5.18 -11.10 -2.89
CA MET A 1 6.27 -11.71 -3.71
C MET A 1 5.68 -12.47 -4.87
N LYS A 2 6.41 -12.61 -5.99
CA LYS A 2 6.04 -13.59 -7.01
C LYS A 2 6.58 -14.94 -6.56
N ASP A 3 5.81 -16.01 -6.70
CA ASP A 3 6.27 -17.36 -6.35
C ASP A 3 7.27 -17.86 -7.40
N ASN A 4 8.48 -17.29 -7.37
CA ASN A 4 9.55 -17.58 -8.30
C ASN A 4 10.82 -17.94 -7.52
N LYS A 5 11.74 -18.64 -8.20
CA LYS A 5 12.96 -19.16 -7.59
C LYS A 5 13.89 -18.06 -7.05
N VAL A 6 13.83 -16.86 -7.64
CA VAL A 6 14.66 -15.71 -7.26
C VAL A 6 14.21 -15.12 -5.92
N ASP A 7 12.92 -14.84 -5.77
CA ASP A 7 12.32 -14.29 -4.55
C ASP A 7 12.52 -15.26 -3.36
N LYS A 8 12.38 -16.58 -3.59
CA LYS A 8 12.68 -17.60 -2.57
C LYS A 8 14.14 -17.61 -2.13
N GLY A 9 15.07 -17.52 -3.07
CA GLY A 9 16.50 -17.46 -2.76
C GLY A 9 16.88 -16.21 -1.97
N MET A 10 16.37 -15.04 -2.38
CA MET A 10 16.58 -13.79 -1.65
C MET A 10 15.95 -13.81 -0.26
N PHE A 11 14.78 -14.44 -0.12
CA PHE A 11 14.12 -14.59 1.18
C PHE A 11 14.97 -15.43 2.13
N ALA A 12 15.48 -16.57 1.65
CA ALA A 12 16.35 -17.44 2.43
C ALA A 12 17.61 -16.69 2.91
N GLN A 13 18.24 -15.91 2.02
CA GLN A 13 19.39 -15.08 2.39
C GLN A 13 19.09 -14.12 3.56
N VAL A 14 17.94 -13.45 3.54
CA VAL A 14 17.54 -12.55 4.64
C VAL A 14 17.38 -13.32 5.95
N MET A 15 16.70 -14.46 5.91
CA MET A 15 16.42 -15.25 7.12
C MET A 15 17.69 -15.88 7.70
N TYR A 16 18.61 -16.37 6.87
CA TYR A 16 19.89 -16.88 7.34
C TYR A 16 20.77 -15.78 7.93
N GLY A 17 20.83 -14.60 7.29
CA GLY A 17 21.58 -13.47 7.84
C GLY A 17 21.05 -13.00 9.20
N LEU A 18 19.72 -12.99 9.38
CA LEU A 18 19.11 -12.74 10.69
C LEU A 18 19.46 -13.82 11.71
N ALA A 19 19.44 -15.09 11.30
CA ALA A 19 19.75 -16.19 12.19
C ALA A 19 21.21 -16.17 12.66
N GLU A 20 22.14 -15.86 11.75
CA GLU A 20 23.57 -15.74 12.03
C GLU A 20 23.85 -14.64 13.04
N ASP A 21 23.31 -13.43 12.84
CA ASP A 21 23.56 -12.28 13.70
C ASP A 21 22.99 -12.46 15.13
N PHE A 22 21.81 -13.06 15.24
CA PHE A 22 21.16 -13.29 16.53
C PHE A 22 21.51 -14.64 17.18
N GLY A 23 22.39 -15.45 16.58
CA GLY A 23 22.85 -16.72 17.15
C GLY A 23 21.81 -17.84 17.18
N GLY A 24 20.91 -17.88 16.20
CA GLY A 24 19.89 -18.92 16.06
C GLY A 24 20.01 -19.73 14.77
N THR A 25 19.08 -20.65 14.56
CA THR A 25 18.99 -21.46 13.33
C THR A 25 17.59 -21.38 12.74
N VAL A 26 17.49 -21.57 11.42
CA VAL A 26 16.21 -21.66 10.72
C VAL A 26 16.19 -22.97 9.96
N SER A 27 15.17 -23.78 10.19
CA SER A 27 14.95 -25.03 9.44
C SER A 27 14.30 -24.75 8.10
N ASP A 28 14.44 -25.67 7.14
CA ASP A 28 13.82 -25.54 5.81
C ASP A 28 12.29 -25.43 5.88
N ASN A 29 11.65 -26.23 6.73
CA ASN A 29 10.22 -26.13 6.99
C ASN A 29 9.83 -24.78 7.61
N GLY A 30 10.67 -24.25 8.50
CA GLY A 30 10.49 -22.92 9.10
C GLY A 30 10.61 -21.80 8.06
N LEU A 31 11.56 -21.90 7.13
CA LEU A 31 11.72 -20.98 6.01
C LEU A 31 10.49 -20.96 5.12
N LEU A 32 9.97 -22.13 4.73
CA LEU A 32 8.79 -22.24 3.87
C LEU A 32 7.56 -21.60 4.51
N LEU A 33 7.29 -21.93 5.78
CA LEU A 33 6.15 -21.36 6.52
C LEU A 33 6.26 -19.84 6.65
N ARG A 34 7.46 -19.32 6.91
CA ARG A 34 7.69 -17.87 7.00
C ARG A 34 7.54 -17.20 5.64
N PHE A 35 7.97 -17.83 4.56
CA PHE A 35 7.80 -17.32 3.20
C PHE A 35 6.31 -17.21 2.85
N ASP A 36 5.52 -18.24 3.14
CA ASP A 36 4.08 -18.24 2.91
C ASP A 36 3.35 -17.19 3.76
N ALA A 37 3.76 -17.02 5.01
CA ALA A 37 3.21 -16.01 5.92
C ALA A 37 3.52 -14.57 5.46
N LEU A 38 4.65 -14.35 4.80
CA LEU A 38 5.08 -13.03 4.33
C LEU A 38 4.82 -12.79 2.83
N LYS A 39 4.09 -13.70 2.15
CA LYS A 39 3.90 -13.66 0.70
C LYS A 39 3.21 -12.40 0.18
N GLU A 40 2.44 -11.73 1.04
CA GLU A 40 1.76 -10.47 0.71
C GLU A 40 2.71 -9.26 0.64
N TYR A 41 3.90 -9.38 1.24
CA TYR A 41 4.94 -8.36 1.15
C TYR A 41 5.89 -8.63 -0.01
N SER A 42 6.56 -7.59 -0.49
CA SER A 42 7.64 -7.70 -1.47
C SER A 42 8.94 -8.15 -0.79
N ILE A 43 9.82 -8.81 -1.55
CA ILE A 43 11.14 -9.20 -1.03
C ILE A 43 11.97 -7.99 -0.58
N LYS A 44 11.78 -6.84 -1.24
CA LYS A 44 12.41 -5.57 -0.87
C LYS A 44 11.98 -5.11 0.53
N GLN A 45 10.69 -5.20 0.86
CA GLN A 45 10.17 -4.88 2.20
C GLN A 45 10.78 -5.79 3.27
N ILE A 46 10.78 -7.10 3.01
CA ILE A 46 11.34 -8.09 3.93
C ILE A 46 12.83 -7.82 4.16
N ARG A 47 13.59 -7.49 3.11
CA ARG A 47 15.01 -7.14 3.24
C ARG A 47 15.23 -5.86 4.05
N ILE A 48 14.45 -4.81 3.80
CA ILE A 48 14.52 -3.56 4.57
C ILE A 48 14.24 -3.84 6.05
N ALA A 49 13.19 -4.62 6.33
CA ALA A 49 12.83 -4.98 7.70
C ALA A 49 13.91 -5.83 8.37
N GLY A 50 14.47 -6.82 7.67
CA GLY A 50 15.60 -7.61 8.17
C GLY A 50 16.81 -6.74 8.49
N THR A 51 17.21 -5.84 7.59
CA THR A 51 18.32 -4.89 7.85
C THR A 51 18.02 -3.96 9.02
N TRP A 52 16.78 -3.52 9.18
CA TRP A 52 16.39 -2.70 10.33
C TRP A 52 16.49 -3.48 11.64
N LEU A 53 16.04 -4.74 11.65
CA LEU A 53 16.12 -5.62 12.83
C LEU A 53 17.58 -5.81 13.27
N LEU A 54 18.49 -6.13 12.34
CA LEU A 54 19.93 -6.25 12.63
C LEU A 54 20.51 -5.00 13.32
N LYS A 55 20.02 -3.81 12.95
CA LYS A 55 20.55 -2.53 13.47
C LYS A 55 19.92 -2.09 14.78
N ASN A 56 18.65 -2.43 15.02
CA ASN A 56 17.85 -1.78 16.06
C ASN A 56 17.26 -2.75 17.07
N ARG A 57 17.07 -4.01 16.71
CA ARG A 57 16.52 -5.01 17.63
C ARG A 57 17.60 -5.35 18.66
N LYS A 58 17.27 -5.18 19.94
CA LYS A 58 18.11 -5.69 21.02
C LYS A 58 18.09 -7.21 20.99
N VAL A 59 19.23 -7.85 21.25
CA VAL A 59 19.29 -9.32 21.36
C VAL A 59 18.39 -9.76 22.52
N THR A 60 17.27 -10.38 22.19
CA THR A 60 16.27 -10.90 23.12
C THR A 60 15.87 -12.31 22.70
N PHE A 61 15.31 -13.09 23.63
CA PHE A 61 14.74 -14.40 23.30
C PHE A 61 13.31 -14.23 22.73
N PRO A 62 12.93 -14.93 21.65
CA PRO A 62 13.73 -15.89 20.87
C PRO A 62 14.83 -15.18 20.07
N ALA A 63 15.98 -15.87 19.94
CA ALA A 63 17.16 -15.40 19.26
C ALA A 63 16.82 -14.84 17.86
N VAL A 64 16.31 -15.69 16.97
CA VAL A 64 15.88 -15.27 15.63
C VAL A 64 14.58 -14.46 15.73
N PRO A 65 14.49 -13.27 15.08
CA PRO A 65 13.26 -12.52 15.02
C PRO A 65 12.09 -13.36 14.50
N THR A 66 10.94 -13.19 15.12
CA THR A 66 9.68 -13.83 14.73
C THR A 66 9.15 -13.21 13.44
N THR A 67 8.27 -13.94 12.74
CA THR A 67 7.55 -13.40 11.58
C THR A 67 6.77 -12.14 11.94
N LYS A 68 6.17 -12.11 13.14
CA LYS A 68 5.40 -10.97 13.64
C LYS A 68 6.29 -9.73 13.80
N GLU A 69 7.50 -9.88 14.36
CA GLU A 69 8.46 -8.76 14.45
C GLU A 69 8.85 -8.23 13.07
N ILE A 70 9.02 -9.09 12.08
CA ILE A 70 9.30 -8.66 10.70
C ILE A 70 8.11 -7.86 10.16
N ILE A 71 6.88 -8.35 10.35
CA ILE A 71 5.66 -7.64 9.94
C ILE A 71 5.57 -6.27 10.63
N ASP A 72 5.80 -6.21 11.94
CA ASP A 72 5.75 -4.96 12.70
C ASP A 72 6.73 -3.93 12.18
N VAL A 73 7.94 -4.36 11.80
CA VAL A 73 8.91 -3.47 11.17
C VAL A 73 8.47 -3.06 9.78
N ILE A 74 7.91 -3.96 8.96
CA ILE A 74 7.40 -3.59 7.62
C ILE A 74 6.29 -2.55 7.74
N GLU A 75 5.38 -2.71 8.70
CA GLU A 75 4.28 -1.78 8.94
C GLU A 75 4.77 -0.45 9.52
N ALA A 76 5.68 -0.49 10.50
CA ALA A 76 6.30 0.72 11.07
C ALA A 76 7.19 1.46 10.07
N THR A 77 7.80 0.74 9.12
CA THR A 77 8.59 1.29 8.02
C THR A 77 7.79 1.44 6.73
N ALA A 78 6.47 1.24 6.74
CA ALA A 78 5.65 1.51 5.57
C ALA A 78 5.72 2.99 5.18
N GLY A 79 5.89 3.89 6.15
CA GLY A 79 6.24 5.30 5.90
C GLY A 79 7.67 5.55 5.38
N LYS A 80 8.50 4.51 5.25
CA LYS A 80 9.84 4.51 4.61
C LYS A 80 9.88 3.66 3.33
N LEU A 81 8.75 3.08 2.90
CA LEU A 81 8.65 2.60 1.53
C LEU A 81 8.83 3.81 0.62
N ASP A 82 9.52 3.60 -0.50
CA ASP A 82 9.38 4.50 -1.64
C ASP A 82 7.86 4.71 -1.85
N PRO A 83 7.34 5.95 -1.80
CA PRO A 83 5.91 6.23 -1.91
C PRO A 83 5.28 5.53 -3.12
N LYS A 84 6.07 5.33 -4.18
CA LYS A 84 5.67 4.59 -5.37
C LYS A 84 5.43 3.11 -5.11
N ALA A 85 6.26 2.48 -4.29
CA ALA A 85 6.11 1.08 -3.90
C ALA A 85 4.90 0.87 -2.97
N ALA A 86 4.66 1.81 -2.04
CA ALA A 86 3.47 1.78 -1.18
C ALA A 86 2.18 1.91 -2.01
N ALA A 87 2.11 2.90 -2.90
CA ALA A 87 0.97 3.09 -3.79
C ALA A 87 0.69 1.87 -4.69
N ASN A 88 1.75 1.23 -5.21
CA ASN A 88 1.63 0.06 -6.07
C ASN A 88 1.11 -1.17 -5.30
N LEU A 89 1.52 -1.34 -4.05
CA LEU A 89 1.04 -2.41 -3.17
C LEU A 89 -0.45 -2.28 -2.88
N GLU A 90 -0.90 -1.08 -2.56
CA GLU A 90 -2.32 -0.83 -2.32
C GLU A 90 -3.16 -1.03 -3.59
N CYS A 91 -2.64 -0.65 -4.76
CA CYS A 91 -3.27 -0.95 -6.04
C CYS A 91 -3.39 -2.47 -6.28
N ASP A 92 -2.35 -3.25 -5.96
CA ASP A 92 -2.38 -4.71 -6.06
C ASP A 92 -3.45 -5.33 -5.14
N LYS A 93 -3.66 -4.77 -3.93
CA LYS A 93 -4.73 -5.21 -3.01
C LYS A 93 -6.12 -4.93 -3.60
N VAL A 94 -6.32 -3.80 -4.28
CA VAL A 94 -7.56 -3.48 -5.00
C VAL A 94 -7.84 -4.54 -6.06
N PHE A 95 -6.87 -4.82 -6.95
CA PHE A 95 -7.05 -5.83 -7.99
C PHE A 95 -7.29 -7.23 -7.42
N LYS A 96 -6.57 -7.61 -6.36
CA LYS A 96 -6.76 -8.90 -5.69
C LYS A 96 -8.20 -9.05 -5.20
N LYS A 97 -8.72 -8.05 -4.49
CA LYS A 97 -10.10 -8.06 -4.00
C LYS A 97 -11.12 -8.05 -5.14
N LEU A 98 -10.87 -7.32 -6.22
CA LEU A 98 -11.75 -7.30 -7.39
C LEU A 98 -11.85 -8.69 -8.03
N LYS A 99 -10.71 -9.38 -8.14
CA LYS A 99 -10.66 -10.75 -8.65
C LYS A 99 -11.37 -11.75 -7.72
N GLU A 100 -11.24 -11.56 -6.41
CA GLU A 100 -11.78 -12.47 -5.39
C GLU A 100 -13.29 -12.33 -5.20
N PHE A 101 -13.80 -11.11 -5.12
CA PHE A 101 -15.20 -10.83 -4.78
C PHE A 101 -16.05 -10.36 -5.97
N GLY A 102 -15.42 -10.04 -7.10
CA GLY A 102 -16.09 -9.54 -8.28
C GLY A 102 -16.55 -8.09 -8.18
N ARG A 103 -17.13 -7.60 -9.28
CA ARG A 103 -17.46 -6.18 -9.49
C ARG A 103 -18.58 -5.63 -8.59
N ALA A 104 -19.46 -6.50 -8.08
CA ALA A 104 -20.59 -6.09 -7.23
C ALA A 104 -20.20 -5.97 -5.74
N ALA A 105 -18.93 -6.21 -5.40
CA ALA A 105 -18.47 -6.20 -4.03
C ALA A 105 -18.28 -4.76 -3.50
N LEU A 106 -18.51 -4.60 -2.20
CA LEU A 106 -18.18 -3.39 -1.43
C LEU A 106 -17.03 -3.70 -0.45
N PRO A 107 -15.79 -3.83 -0.94
CA PRO A 107 -14.65 -4.22 -0.11
C PRO A 107 -14.28 -3.12 0.88
N LYS A 108 -13.95 -3.52 2.11
CA LYS A 108 -13.32 -2.63 3.09
C LYS A 108 -11.81 -2.68 2.93
N PHE A 109 -11.14 -1.53 2.94
CA PHE A 109 -9.68 -1.41 2.94
C PHE A 109 -9.21 -0.88 4.30
N LEU A 110 -8.10 -1.44 4.79
CA LEU A 110 -7.48 -0.98 6.05
C LEU A 110 -6.71 0.31 5.84
N ASP A 111 -6.08 0.46 4.67
CA ASP A 111 -5.39 1.70 4.32
C ASP A 111 -6.41 2.81 4.04
N LYS A 112 -6.23 3.96 4.70
CA LYS A 112 -7.15 5.10 4.67
C LYS A 112 -7.21 5.77 3.29
N ASN A 113 -6.08 5.83 2.58
CA ASN A 113 -6.00 6.48 1.28
C ASN A 113 -6.71 5.62 0.24
N THR A 114 -6.45 4.32 0.26
CA THR A 114 -7.12 3.31 -0.57
C THR A 114 -8.61 3.28 -0.31
N ALA A 115 -9.02 3.26 0.96
CA ALA A 115 -10.43 3.31 1.33
C ALA A 115 -11.11 4.57 0.78
N TYR A 116 -10.47 5.73 0.92
CA TYR A 116 -10.98 6.99 0.38
C TYR A 116 -11.08 6.95 -1.15
N LEU A 117 -10.00 6.60 -1.86
CA LEU A 117 -9.95 6.57 -3.32
C LEU A 117 -10.99 5.59 -3.89
N MET A 118 -11.16 4.43 -3.28
CA MET A 118 -12.13 3.41 -3.70
C MET A 118 -13.58 3.67 -3.25
N THR A 119 -13.80 4.70 -2.44
CA THR A 119 -15.14 5.16 -2.05
C THR A 119 -15.57 6.34 -2.92
N TYR A 120 -14.66 7.28 -3.19
CA TYR A 120 -15.02 8.58 -3.77
C TYR A 120 -14.56 8.78 -5.22
N ARG A 121 -13.50 8.09 -5.66
CA ARG A 121 -12.92 8.30 -7.00
C ARG A 121 -13.21 7.13 -7.94
N TRP A 122 -13.04 5.90 -7.46
CA TRP A 122 -13.30 4.67 -8.22
C TRP A 122 -14.26 3.76 -7.47
N THR A 123 -14.85 2.80 -8.19
CA THR A 123 -15.70 1.75 -7.62
C THR A 123 -15.38 0.41 -8.27
N PHE A 124 -15.64 -0.69 -7.57
CA PHE A 124 -15.44 -2.05 -8.10
C PHE A 124 -16.30 -2.33 -9.32
N GLU A 125 -17.48 -1.73 -9.39
CA GLU A 125 -18.36 -1.82 -10.55
C GLU A 125 -17.69 -1.26 -11.80
N LYS A 126 -17.15 -0.03 -11.73
CA LYS A 126 -16.43 0.60 -12.83
C LYS A 126 -15.18 -0.19 -13.22
N LEU A 127 -14.38 -0.59 -12.24
CA LEU A 127 -13.17 -1.39 -12.46
C LEU A 127 -13.47 -2.74 -13.13
N GLY A 128 -14.56 -3.39 -12.76
CA GLY A 128 -14.97 -4.66 -13.35
C GLY A 128 -15.56 -4.55 -14.76
N MET A 129 -15.75 -3.33 -15.28
CA MET A 129 -16.16 -3.08 -16.66
C MET A 129 -15.00 -2.64 -17.56
N MET A 130 -13.84 -2.31 -16.98
CA MET A 130 -12.67 -1.84 -17.72
C MET A 130 -11.99 -2.97 -18.50
N ASP A 131 -11.47 -2.64 -19.67
CA ASP A 131 -10.58 -3.52 -20.43
C ASP A 131 -9.13 -3.51 -19.91
N ALA A 132 -8.26 -4.31 -20.52
CA ALA A 132 -6.87 -4.44 -20.08
C ALA A 132 -6.05 -3.13 -20.22
N GLU A 133 -6.37 -2.28 -21.19
CA GLU A 133 -5.69 -1.01 -21.40
C GLU A 133 -6.18 0.03 -20.38
N GLU A 134 -7.48 0.09 -20.14
CA GLU A 134 -8.08 0.93 -19.10
C GLU A 134 -7.59 0.55 -17.70
N LEU A 135 -7.45 -0.74 -17.39
CA LEU A 135 -6.89 -1.20 -16.10
C LEU A 135 -5.41 -0.81 -15.94
N LYS A 136 -4.65 -0.73 -17.04
CA LYS A 136 -3.26 -0.25 -17.02
C LYS A 136 -3.21 1.24 -16.68
N TRP A 137 -4.11 2.04 -17.26
CA TRP A 137 -4.24 3.46 -16.93
C TRP A 137 -4.74 3.68 -15.50
N PHE A 138 -5.73 2.90 -15.06
CA PHE A 138 -6.19 2.92 -13.68
C PHE A 138 -5.04 2.72 -12.69
N ARG A 139 -4.15 1.75 -12.91
CA ARG A 139 -3.00 1.54 -12.02
C ARG A 139 -2.15 2.80 -11.91
N LYS A 140 -1.85 3.45 -13.04
CA LYS A 140 -1.04 4.67 -13.08
C LYS A 140 -1.75 5.79 -12.30
N ASP A 141 -3.02 6.04 -12.60
CA ASP A 141 -3.81 7.12 -12.01
C ASP A 141 -4.06 6.91 -10.52
N PHE A 142 -4.28 5.66 -10.11
CA PHE A 142 -4.39 5.27 -8.70
C PHE A 142 -3.11 5.60 -7.95
N MET A 143 -1.96 5.22 -8.53
CA MET A 143 -0.66 5.46 -7.89
C MET A 143 -0.36 6.95 -7.72
N GLU A 144 -0.63 7.77 -8.74
CA GLU A 144 -0.48 9.23 -8.65
C GLU A 144 -1.40 9.82 -7.58
N ALA A 145 -2.69 9.45 -7.60
CA ALA A 145 -3.67 9.94 -6.62
C ALA A 145 -3.32 9.55 -5.18
N TYR A 146 -2.80 8.34 -4.98
CA TYR A 146 -2.38 7.85 -3.68
C TYR A 146 -1.21 8.67 -3.12
N GLN A 147 -0.23 8.97 -3.97
CA GLN A 147 0.95 9.76 -3.59
C GLN A 147 0.58 11.21 -3.26
N ASP A 148 -0.34 11.81 -4.00
CA ASP A 148 -0.84 13.16 -3.72
C ASP A 148 -1.48 13.23 -2.32
N MET A 149 -2.21 12.17 -1.92
CA MET A 149 -2.82 12.09 -0.59
C MET A 149 -1.80 11.90 0.54
N GLU A 150 -0.65 11.26 0.30
CA GLU A 150 0.43 11.17 1.28
C GLU A 150 1.19 12.49 1.44
N GLN A 151 1.32 13.27 0.37
CA GLN A 151 2.09 14.53 0.38
C GLN A 151 1.27 15.74 0.85
N SER A 152 -0.05 15.64 0.94
CA SER A 152 -0.90 16.73 1.41
C SER A 152 -1.00 16.75 2.95
N PRO A 153 -0.57 17.82 3.64
CA PRO A 153 -0.57 17.90 5.10
C PRO A 153 -1.97 18.11 5.73
N VAL A 154 -3.05 17.80 5.02
CA VAL A 154 -4.42 17.93 5.55
C VAL A 154 -4.82 16.62 6.21
N SER A 155 -4.87 16.65 7.54
CA SER A 155 -5.43 15.60 8.39
C SER A 155 -6.81 15.17 7.90
N LEU A 156 -6.95 13.92 7.47
CA LEU A 156 -8.22 13.28 7.11
C LEU A 156 -9.12 12.97 8.34
N ILE A 157 -9.12 13.85 9.34
CA ILE A 157 -10.07 13.81 10.47
C ILE A 157 -11.23 14.81 10.25
N GLY A 158 -11.23 15.62 9.18
CA GLY A 158 -12.25 16.66 8.98
C GLY A 158 -13.27 16.47 7.84
N VAL A 159 -13.16 15.45 6.97
CA VAL A 159 -13.90 15.45 5.68
C VAL A 159 -15.27 14.75 5.74
N ALA A 160 -15.69 14.25 6.90
CA ALA A 160 -17.07 13.84 7.11
C ALA A 160 -18.04 15.03 7.34
N GLU A 161 -17.53 16.24 7.61
CA GLU A 161 -18.36 17.41 7.94
C GLU A 161 -18.55 18.43 6.81
N LYS A 162 -17.95 18.23 5.63
CA LYS A 162 -18.23 19.09 4.45
C LYS A 162 -18.67 18.27 3.26
N ALA A 163 -19.84 17.66 3.40
CA ALA A 163 -20.72 17.44 2.27
C ALA A 163 -21.04 18.81 1.63
N GLY A 164 -20.37 19.13 0.53
CA GLY A 164 -20.71 20.30 -0.28
C GLY A 164 -19.52 21.08 -0.81
N MET A 165 -18.75 20.51 -1.74
CA MET A 165 -18.11 21.30 -2.82
C MET A 165 -17.48 20.38 -3.88
N LEU A 166 -18.03 20.43 -5.09
CA LEU A 166 -17.43 19.92 -6.32
C LEU A 166 -16.17 20.75 -6.64
N PRO A 167 -15.07 20.15 -7.13
CA PRO A 167 -13.91 20.92 -7.56
C PRO A 167 -14.24 21.71 -8.83
N ALA A 168 -13.99 23.02 -8.71
CA ALA A 168 -14.13 24.02 -9.73
C ALA A 168 -13.11 23.80 -10.84
N HIS A 169 -13.59 23.37 -12.02
CA HIS A 169 -12.86 23.63 -13.26
C HIS A 169 -13.74 24.10 -14.44
N ASP A 170 -15.04 24.33 -14.22
CA ASP A 170 -16.00 24.57 -15.31
C ASP A 170 -16.95 25.79 -15.15
N LYS A 171 -16.66 26.76 -14.28
CA LYS A 171 -17.56 27.92 -14.06
C LYS A 171 -16.98 29.32 -14.30
N LEU A 172 -15.90 29.46 -15.09
CA LEU A 172 -15.38 30.79 -15.47
C LEU A 172 -15.72 31.24 -16.90
N LYS A 173 -16.60 30.53 -17.63
CA LYS A 173 -17.01 30.94 -18.99
C LYS A 173 -18.51 31.08 -19.23
N GLN A 174 -19.37 30.91 -18.24
CA GLN A 174 -20.81 31.09 -18.43
C GLN A 174 -21.38 32.02 -17.37
N LEU A 175 -21.87 33.17 -17.86
CA LEU A 175 -22.87 34.06 -17.28
C LEU A 175 -22.37 35.29 -16.49
N GLY A 176 -21.77 36.23 -17.23
CA GLY A 176 -22.37 37.58 -17.33
C GLY A 176 -21.78 38.69 -16.45
N PHE A 177 -20.85 39.44 -17.02
CA PHE A 177 -20.57 40.82 -16.61
C PHE A 177 -21.87 41.65 -16.53
N LYS A 178 -22.06 42.39 -15.42
CA LYS A 178 -22.56 43.77 -15.42
C LYS A 178 -22.19 44.42 -14.09
N GLY A 179 -21.28 45.39 -14.13
CA GLY A 179 -20.90 46.18 -12.97
C GLY A 179 -22.01 47.10 -12.47
N LYS A 180 -21.80 47.63 -11.26
CA LYS A 180 -22.24 48.95 -10.79
C LYS A 180 -21.52 49.24 -9.47
N GLY A 181 -20.96 50.45 -9.38
CA GLY A 181 -20.19 50.92 -8.22
C GLY A 181 -21.08 51.33 -7.05
N ILE A 182 -20.43 51.78 -5.98
CA ILE A 182 -20.90 52.58 -4.84
C ILE A 182 -19.58 53.09 -4.22
N SER A 183 -19.19 54.35 -4.48
CA SER A 183 -19.43 55.57 -3.67
C SER A 183 -18.22 55.92 -2.81
#